data_AF-X1BBE6-F1
#
_entry.id   AF-X1BBE6-F1
#
_cell.length_a   1.000
_cell.length_b   1.000
_cell.length_c   1.000
_cell.angle_alpha   90.00
_cell.angle_beta   90.00
_cell.angle_gamma   90.00
#
_symmetry.space_group_name_H-M   'P 1'
#
loop_
_entity.id
_entity.type
_entity.pdbx_description
1 polymer ?
#
loop_
_entity_poly.entity_id
_entity_poly.type
_entity_poly.pdbx_seq_one_letter_code
_entity_poly.pdbx_strand_id
1 'polypeptide(L)'
;MDWEIGIALFAMFILIVFSMIKISNLSKASSDIMSKINTMTAPAETLTAVTTALQQNVGGLQESISFMNQSITSISTQAAKIETMGKKYEETEALTRRIHNIMIGSYEKGRSGENYLRNMMGELMKIGLVSQNMPIGSKVVEYCIEFSDGKFLAIDSKIVATKEVEALFDEETSDDDRAKHRK
;
A
#
# COMPACT_ATOMS: atom_id res chain seq x y z
N MET A 1 2.48 93.37 68.57
CA MET A 1 2.60 92.95 67.15
C MET A 1 2.45 91.42 67.05
N ASP A 2 1.70 90.81 67.98
CA ASP A 2 1.87 89.40 68.34
C ASP A 2 0.69 88.50 67.92
N TRP A 3 -0.47 89.11 67.65
CA TRP A 3 -1.68 88.39 67.18
C TRP A 3 -1.58 87.94 65.72
N GLU A 4 -0.93 88.73 64.86
CA GLU A 4 -0.73 88.38 63.45
C GLU A 4 0.22 87.19 63.27
N ILE A 5 1.24 87.08 64.13
CA ILE A 5 2.17 85.94 64.14
C ILE A 5 1.44 84.65 64.55
N GLY A 6 0.52 84.74 65.53
CA GLY A 6 -0.32 83.60 65.94
C GLY A 6 -1.23 83.08 64.82
N ILE A 7 -1.85 83.98 64.06
CA ILE A 7 -2.68 83.61 62.89
C ILE A 7 -1.82 82.97 61.79
N ALA A 8 -0.64 83.51 61.50
CA ALA A 8 0.26 82.97 60.48
C ALA A 8 0.74 81.55 60.83
N LEU A 9 1.07 81.28 62.09
CA LEU A 9 1.46 79.95 62.56
C LEU A 9 0.31 78.95 62.49
N PHE A 10 -0.91 79.37 62.85
CA PHE A 10 -2.09 78.52 62.76
C PHE A 10 -2.44 78.18 61.29
N ALA A 11 -2.34 79.15 60.38
CA ALA A 11 -2.53 78.93 58.95
C ALA A 11 -1.47 77.97 58.36
N MET A 12 -0.21 78.09 58.79
CA MET A 12 0.86 77.18 58.38
C MET A 12 0.62 75.76 58.91
N PHE A 13 0.16 75.61 60.15
CA PHE A 13 -0.20 74.31 60.71
C PHE A 13 -1.34 73.63 59.94
N ILE A 14 -2.38 74.39 59.58
CA ILE A 14 -3.48 73.89 58.75
C ILE A 14 -2.97 73.44 57.37
N LEU A 15 -2.07 74.20 56.74
CA LEU A 15 -1.47 73.83 55.46
C LEU A 15 -0.66 72.52 55.54
N ILE A 16 0.10 72.33 56.62
CA ILE A 16 0.88 71.11 56.85
C ILE A 16 -0.05 69.91 57.03
N VAL A 17 -1.10 70.05 57.85
CA VAL A 17 -2.10 69.00 58.05
C VAL A 17 -2.83 68.67 56.75
N PHE A 18 -3.23 69.67 55.98
CA PHE A 18 -3.86 69.48 54.68
C PHE A 18 -2.94 68.77 53.67
N SER A 19 -1.66 69.12 53.66
CA SER A 19 -0.63 68.47 52.84
C SER A 19 -0.46 67.00 53.23
N MET A 20 -0.38 66.69 54.52
CA MET A 20 -0.29 65.31 55.01
C MET A 20 -1.52 64.48 54.65
N ILE A 21 -2.72 65.04 54.75
CA ILE A 21 -3.95 64.36 54.33
C ILE A 21 -3.92 64.05 52.83
N LYS A 22 -3.55 65.03 51.99
CA LYS A 22 -3.37 64.84 50.54
C LYS A 22 -2.34 63.76 50.21
N ILE A 23 -1.19 63.75 50.89
CA ILE A 23 -0.12 62.76 50.71
C ILE A 23 -0.59 61.36 51.12
N SER A 24 -1.32 61.24 52.23
CA SER A 24 -1.88 59.96 52.68
C SER A 24 -2.96 59.42 51.73
N ASN A 25 -3.74 60.31 51.11
CA ASN A 25 -4.73 59.92 50.10
C ASN A 25 -4.06 59.54 48.78
N LEU A 26 -2.95 60.21 48.43
CA LEU A 26 -2.16 59.88 47.26
C LEU A 26 -1.41 58.54 47.42
N SER A 27 -0.92 58.23 48.63
CA SER A 27 -0.28 56.94 48.91
C SER A 27 -1.28 55.78 48.85
N LYS A 28 -2.50 55.97 49.35
CA LYS A 28 -3.60 54.99 49.21
C LYS A 28 -4.02 54.80 47.75
N ALA A 29 -4.18 55.89 47.01
CA ALA A 29 -4.48 55.82 45.57
C ALA A 29 -3.36 55.10 44.80
N SER A 30 -2.09 55.31 45.17
CA SER A 30 -0.95 54.61 44.60
C SER A 30 -0.97 53.11 44.92
N SER A 31 -1.29 52.72 46.16
CA SER A 31 -1.38 51.30 46.52
C SER A 31 -2.53 50.57 45.82
N ASP A 32 -3.66 51.24 45.63
CA ASP A 32 -4.82 50.70 44.92
C ASP A 32 -4.56 50.54 43.41
N ILE A 33 -3.78 51.46 42.82
CA ILE A 33 -3.32 51.32 41.43
C ILE A 33 -2.31 50.16 41.33
N MET A 34 -1.39 50.03 42.28
CA MET A 34 -0.37 48.98 42.24
C MET A 34 -0.95 47.57 42.44
N SER A 35 -1.97 47.44 43.29
CA SER A 35 -2.71 46.18 43.43
C SER A 35 -3.51 45.82 42.16
N LYS A 36 -4.14 46.81 41.51
CA LYS A 36 -4.81 46.61 40.21
C LYS A 36 -3.84 46.24 39.08
N ILE A 37 -2.65 46.83 39.05
CA ILE A 37 -1.59 46.49 38.08
C ILE A 37 -1.12 45.04 38.28
N ASN A 38 -0.90 44.61 39.52
CA ASN A 38 -0.53 43.23 39.82
C ASN A 38 -1.64 42.22 39.46
N THR A 39 -2.90 42.63 39.49
CA THR A 39 -4.01 41.80 39.00
C THR A 39 -4.17 41.83 37.47
N MET A 40 -3.60 42.82 36.78
CA MET A 40 -3.59 42.91 35.31
C MET A 40 -2.34 42.30 34.65
N THR A 41 -1.28 42.00 35.40
CA THR A 41 -0.13 41.20 34.91
C THR A 41 -0.40 39.69 34.89
N ALA A 42 -1.28 39.17 35.74
CA ALA A 42 -1.70 37.76 35.71
C ALA A 42 -2.34 37.33 34.36
N PRO A 43 -3.21 38.14 33.71
CA PRO A 43 -3.69 37.88 32.35
C PRO A 43 -2.59 37.78 31.29
N ALA A 44 -1.53 38.60 31.37
CA ALA A 44 -0.47 38.62 30.35
C ALA A 44 0.39 37.35 30.39
N GLU A 45 0.70 36.83 31.58
CA GLU A 45 1.40 35.55 31.73
C GLU A 45 0.53 34.39 31.24
N THR A 46 -0.78 34.39 31.54
CA THR A 46 -1.68 33.34 31.04
C THR A 46 -1.86 33.40 29.53
N LEU A 47 -1.91 34.58 28.91
CA LEU A 47 -2.02 34.73 27.46
C LEU A 47 -0.73 34.30 26.77
N THR A 48 0.42 34.59 27.37
CA THR A 48 1.72 34.10 26.91
C THR A 48 1.78 32.58 27.01
N ALA A 49 1.39 32.00 28.14
CA ALA A 49 1.34 30.55 28.33
C ALA A 49 0.39 29.85 27.35
N VAL A 50 -0.79 30.42 27.09
CA VAL A 50 -1.74 29.91 26.08
C VAL A 50 -1.16 30.02 24.67
N THR A 51 -0.47 31.11 24.35
CA THR A 51 0.21 31.29 23.05
C THR A 51 1.33 30.26 22.87
N THR A 52 2.14 30.02 23.90
CA THR A 52 3.20 29.00 23.87
C THR A 52 2.62 27.60 23.74
N ALA A 53 1.54 27.29 24.47
CA ALA A 53 0.86 25.99 24.39
C ALA A 53 0.23 25.76 23.00
N LEU A 54 -0.38 26.79 22.40
CA LEU A 54 -0.89 26.74 21.03
C LEU A 54 0.24 26.53 20.03
N GLN A 55 1.35 27.25 20.18
CA GLN A 55 2.50 27.13 19.28
C GLN A 55 3.17 25.75 19.38
N GLN A 56 3.25 25.19 20.58
CA GLN A 56 3.75 23.83 20.80
C GLN A 56 2.80 22.78 20.23
N ASN A 57 1.48 22.95 20.38
CA ASN A 57 0.50 22.06 19.77
C ASN A 57 0.52 22.14 18.23
N VAL A 58 0.66 23.33 17.65
CA VAL A 58 0.81 23.50 16.20
C VAL A 58 2.09 22.83 15.69
N GLY A 59 3.19 22.96 16.44
CA GLY A 59 4.44 22.23 16.14
C GLY A 59 4.25 20.71 16.16
N GLY A 60 3.60 20.18 17.20
CA GLY A 60 3.29 18.75 17.31
C GLY A 60 2.34 18.25 16.21
N LEU A 61 1.35 19.05 15.82
CA LEU A 61 0.46 18.75 14.70
C LEU A 61 1.21 18.75 13.37
N GLN A 62 2.13 19.68 13.14
CA GLN A 62 2.93 19.74 11.92
C GLN A 62 3.85 18.52 11.78
N GLU A 63 4.46 18.07 12.88
CA GLU A 63 5.25 16.85 12.93
C GLU A 63 4.38 15.60 12.67
N SER A 64 3.20 15.54 13.28
CA SER A 64 2.23 14.47 13.04
C SER A 64 1.75 14.42 11.59
N ILE A 65 1.48 15.57 10.96
CA ILE A 65 1.13 15.68 9.54
C ILE A 65 2.29 15.22 8.65
N SER A 66 3.54 15.56 8.99
CA SER A 66 4.72 15.08 8.26
C SER A 66 4.83 13.56 8.30
N PHE A 67 4.69 12.97 9.50
CA PHE A 67 4.69 11.53 9.70
C PHE A 67 3.53 10.83 8.96
N MET A 68 2.34 11.44 8.98
CA MET A 68 1.19 10.96 8.22
C MET A 68 1.44 11.00 6.71
N ASN A 69 2.02 12.06 6.17
CA ASN A 69 2.33 12.14 4.74
C ASN A 69 3.34 11.08 4.31
N GLN A 70 4.35 10.82 5.14
CA GLN A 70 5.31 9.74 4.90
C GLN A 70 4.65 8.36 4.96
N SER A 71 3.73 8.15 5.90
CA SER A 71 2.94 6.92 6.02
C SER A 71 1.97 6.72 4.85
N ILE A 72 1.32 7.78 4.37
CA ILE A 72 0.45 7.73 3.18
C ILE A 72 1.27 7.36 1.94
N THR A 73 2.49 7.89 1.81
CA THR A 73 3.39 7.55 0.70
C THR A 73 3.81 6.08 0.75
N SER A 74 4.14 5.55 1.93
CA SER A 74 4.50 4.15 2.09
C SER A 74 3.32 3.20 1.87
N ILE A 75 2.11 3.58 2.31
CA ILE A 75 0.88 2.82 2.04
C ILE A 75 0.54 2.83 0.55
N SER A 76 0.62 3.99 -0.11
CA SER A 76 0.35 4.12 -1.55
C SER A 76 1.28 3.25 -2.38
N THR A 77 2.59 3.26 -2.06
CA THR A 77 3.57 2.40 -2.73
C THR A 77 3.33 0.91 -2.48
N GLN A 78 2.94 0.52 -1.25
CA GLN A 78 2.57 -0.87 -0.95
C GLN A 78 1.28 -1.28 -1.67
N ALA A 79 0.26 -0.42 -1.75
CA ALA A 79 -0.99 -0.70 -2.44
C ALA A 79 -0.76 -0.91 -3.94
N ALA A 80 0.08 -0.08 -4.58
CA ALA A 80 0.47 -0.28 -5.98
C ALA A 80 1.21 -1.62 -6.17
N LYS A 81 2.10 -1.99 -5.23
CA LYS A 81 2.78 -3.30 -5.26
C LYS A 81 1.78 -4.45 -5.13
N ILE A 82 0.80 -4.35 -4.24
CA ILE A 82 -0.25 -5.36 -4.06
C ILE A 82 -1.09 -5.51 -5.33
N GLU A 83 -1.46 -4.41 -6.01
CA GLU A 83 -2.20 -4.47 -7.27
C GLU A 83 -1.39 -5.21 -8.36
N THR A 84 -0.10 -4.90 -8.49
CA THR A 84 0.78 -5.58 -9.47
C THR A 84 0.98 -7.07 -9.12
N MET A 85 1.04 -7.42 -7.83
CA MET A 85 1.10 -8.82 -7.40
C MET A 85 -0.23 -9.53 -7.69
N GLY A 86 -1.37 -8.89 -7.44
CA GLY A 86 -2.70 -9.43 -7.75
C GLY A 86 -2.85 -9.83 -9.21
N LYS A 87 -2.44 -8.95 -10.14
CA LYS A 87 -2.43 -9.27 -11.58
C LYS A 87 -1.53 -10.46 -11.91
N LYS A 88 -0.34 -10.54 -11.32
CA LYS A 88 0.55 -11.69 -11.49
C LYS A 88 -0.02 -12.99 -10.92
N TYR A 89 -0.74 -12.93 -9.80
CA TYR A 89 -1.42 -14.09 -9.24
C TYR A 89 -2.55 -14.58 -10.14
N GLU A 90 -3.34 -13.67 -10.73
CA GLU A 90 -4.40 -14.01 -11.69
C GLU A 90 -3.82 -14.67 -12.95
N GLU A 91 -2.75 -14.11 -13.52
CA GLU A 91 -2.02 -14.70 -14.65
C GLU A 91 -1.44 -16.08 -14.30
N THR A 92 -0.90 -16.23 -13.09
CA THR A 92 -0.34 -17.50 -12.61
C THR A 92 -1.45 -18.53 -12.39
N GLU A 93 -2.59 -18.15 -11.81
CA GLU A 93 -3.75 -19.03 -11.63
C GLU A 93 -4.31 -19.48 -12.98
N ALA A 94 -4.42 -18.57 -13.96
CA ALA A 94 -4.82 -18.90 -15.32
C ALA A 94 -3.85 -19.87 -16.01
N LEU A 95 -2.54 -19.67 -15.82
CA LEU A 95 -1.51 -20.57 -16.32
C LEU A 95 -1.57 -21.94 -15.64
N THR A 96 -1.71 -21.97 -14.31
CA THR A 96 -1.86 -23.21 -13.53
C THR A 96 -3.12 -23.96 -13.93
N ARG A 97 -4.26 -23.28 -14.14
CA ARG A 97 -5.48 -23.91 -14.68
C ARG A 97 -5.28 -24.46 -16.07
N ARG A 98 -4.57 -23.76 -16.95
CA ARG A 98 -4.25 -24.24 -18.30
C ARG A 98 -3.37 -25.49 -18.24
N ILE A 99 -2.32 -25.47 -17.42
CA ILE A 99 -1.45 -26.62 -17.20
C ILE A 99 -2.26 -27.78 -16.62
N HIS A 100 -3.06 -27.53 -15.59
CA HIS A 100 -3.93 -28.51 -14.96
C HIS A 100 -4.95 -29.12 -15.94
N ASN A 101 -5.57 -28.31 -16.81
CA ASN A 101 -6.50 -28.81 -17.83
C ASN A 101 -5.78 -29.60 -18.93
N ILE A 102 -4.54 -29.23 -19.27
CA ILE A 102 -3.69 -30.04 -20.16
C ILE A 102 -3.31 -31.36 -19.46
N MET A 103 -3.00 -31.35 -18.16
CA MET A 103 -2.61 -32.54 -17.40
C MET A 103 -3.78 -33.49 -17.13
N ILE A 104 -4.96 -32.97 -16.75
CA ILE A 104 -6.18 -33.76 -16.57
C ILE A 104 -6.75 -34.21 -17.93
N GLY A 105 -6.74 -33.36 -18.94
CA GLY A 105 -7.10 -33.73 -20.31
C GLY A 105 -6.11 -34.72 -20.96
N SER A 106 -4.93 -34.90 -20.36
CA SER A 106 -3.93 -35.93 -20.70
C SER A 106 -4.13 -37.25 -19.95
N TYR A 107 -4.94 -37.27 -18.88
CA TYR A 107 -5.23 -38.49 -18.11
C TYR A 107 -6.28 -39.37 -18.81
N GLU A 108 -7.24 -38.75 -19.53
CA GLU A 108 -8.09 -39.46 -20.49
C GLU A 108 -7.30 -39.77 -21.77
N LYS A 109 -6.40 -40.76 -21.66
CA LYS A 109 -5.75 -41.54 -22.74
C LYS A 109 -5.86 -40.92 -24.13
N GLY A 110 -4.89 -40.08 -24.49
CA GLY A 110 -4.64 -39.68 -25.88
C GLY A 110 -5.31 -38.39 -26.35
N ARG A 111 -6.37 -37.88 -25.70
CA ARG A 111 -7.16 -36.77 -26.28
C ARG A 111 -6.44 -35.42 -26.28
N SER A 112 -5.70 -35.06 -25.22
CA SER A 112 -4.92 -33.81 -25.21
C SER A 112 -3.67 -33.89 -26.10
N GLY A 113 -3.01 -35.05 -26.14
CA GLY A 113 -1.88 -35.28 -27.06
C GLY A 113 -2.32 -35.26 -28.52
N GLU A 114 -3.44 -35.89 -28.83
CA GLU A 114 -4.09 -35.85 -30.14
C GLU A 114 -4.57 -34.45 -30.49
N ASN A 115 -5.13 -33.69 -29.54
CA ASN A 115 -5.55 -32.30 -29.80
C ASN A 115 -4.36 -31.38 -30.04
N TYR A 116 -3.26 -31.54 -29.29
CA TYR A 116 -2.01 -30.81 -29.54
C TYR A 116 -1.41 -31.18 -30.90
N LEU A 117 -1.34 -32.48 -31.22
CA LEU A 117 -0.89 -32.98 -32.51
C LEU A 117 -1.77 -32.43 -33.64
N ARG A 118 -3.10 -32.47 -33.50
CA ARG A 118 -4.06 -31.94 -34.46
C ARG A 118 -3.90 -30.44 -34.68
N ASN A 119 -3.67 -29.66 -33.61
CA ASN A 119 -3.40 -28.23 -33.73
C ASN A 119 -2.08 -27.95 -34.45
N MET A 120 -1.01 -28.66 -34.09
CA MET A 120 0.30 -28.53 -34.75
C MET A 120 0.24 -28.94 -36.22
N MET A 121 -0.36 -30.09 -36.53
CA MET A 121 -0.57 -30.55 -37.90
C MET A 121 -1.48 -29.60 -38.67
N GLY A 122 -2.46 -28.98 -38.02
CA GLY A 122 -3.30 -27.92 -38.59
C GLY A 122 -2.49 -26.71 -39.08
N GLU A 123 -1.54 -26.23 -38.29
CA GLU A 123 -0.63 -25.17 -38.73
C GLU A 123 0.29 -25.61 -39.87
N LEU A 124 0.80 -26.85 -39.84
CA LEU A 124 1.64 -27.40 -40.91
C LEU A 124 0.88 -27.64 -42.22
N MET A 125 -0.43 -27.94 -42.15
CA MET A 125 -1.30 -28.03 -43.33
C MET A 125 -1.52 -26.65 -43.98
N LYS A 126 -1.68 -25.58 -43.18
CA LYS A 126 -1.87 -24.21 -43.71
C LYS A 126 -0.68 -23.72 -44.54
N ILE A 127 0.52 -24.17 -44.20
CA ILE A 127 1.75 -23.83 -44.95
C ILE A 127 2.04 -24.81 -46.10
N GLY A 128 1.18 -25.81 -46.33
CA GLY A 128 1.28 -26.76 -47.43
C GLY A 128 2.34 -27.84 -47.27
N LEU A 129 2.83 -28.09 -46.05
CA LEU A 129 3.85 -29.12 -45.78
C LEU A 129 3.24 -30.49 -45.46
N VAL A 130 2.03 -30.51 -44.89
CA VAL A 130 1.34 -31.72 -44.44
C VAL A 130 -0.02 -31.83 -45.13
N SER A 131 -0.42 -33.07 -45.43
CA SER A 131 -1.72 -33.45 -45.98
C SER A 131 -2.36 -34.52 -45.09
N GLN A 132 -3.70 -34.48 -44.96
CA GLN A 132 -4.45 -35.42 -44.12
C GLN A 132 -5.21 -36.46 -44.96
N ASN A 133 -5.43 -37.66 -44.41
CA ASN A 133 -6.23 -38.74 -45.02
C ASN A 133 -5.75 -39.14 -46.42
N MET A 134 -4.43 -39.21 -46.61
CA MET A 134 -3.84 -39.54 -47.91
C MET A 134 -3.74 -41.06 -48.12
N PRO A 135 -4.22 -41.61 -49.24
CA PRO A 135 -3.96 -43.00 -49.59
C PRO A 135 -2.47 -43.19 -49.97
N ILE A 136 -1.75 -43.99 -49.19
CA ILE A 136 -0.36 -44.39 -49.46
C ILE A 136 -0.30 -45.92 -49.52
N GLY A 137 -0.08 -46.46 -50.72
CA GLY A 137 -0.09 -47.92 -50.95
C GLY A 137 -1.49 -48.50 -50.76
N SER A 138 -1.63 -49.49 -49.87
CA SER A 138 -2.91 -50.15 -49.56
C SER A 138 -3.64 -49.60 -48.32
N LYS A 139 -3.11 -48.52 -47.72
CA LYS A 139 -3.65 -47.93 -46.48
C LYS A 139 -3.86 -46.43 -46.64
N VAL A 140 -4.83 -45.89 -45.92
CA VAL A 140 -5.00 -44.45 -45.75
C VAL A 140 -4.27 -44.03 -44.47
N VAL A 141 -3.37 -43.06 -44.59
CA VAL A 141 -2.64 -42.52 -43.44
C VAL A 141 -3.29 -41.24 -42.94
N GLU A 142 -3.31 -41.03 -41.63
CA GLU A 142 -3.94 -39.86 -41.04
C GLU A 142 -3.20 -38.58 -41.44
N TYR A 143 -1.87 -38.56 -41.37
CA TYR A 143 -1.04 -37.44 -41.83
C TYR A 143 0.11 -37.92 -42.72
N CYS A 144 0.46 -37.13 -43.73
CA CYS A 144 1.66 -37.32 -44.54
C CYS A 144 2.31 -35.99 -44.90
N ILE A 145 3.63 -36.00 -45.09
CA ILE A 145 4.38 -34.86 -45.65
C ILE A 145 4.40 -34.99 -47.18
N GLU A 146 4.07 -33.91 -47.87
CA GLU A 146 4.19 -33.81 -49.32
C GLU A 146 5.48 -33.08 -49.69
N PHE A 147 6.32 -33.72 -50.50
CA PHE A 147 7.57 -33.12 -50.98
C PHE A 147 7.34 -32.44 -52.34
N SER A 148 8.21 -31.49 -52.69
CA SER A 148 8.16 -30.78 -53.98
C SER A 148 8.35 -31.69 -55.20
N ASP A 149 8.81 -32.93 -55.01
CA ASP A 149 8.97 -33.95 -56.04
C ASP A 149 7.72 -34.85 -56.20
N GLY A 150 6.63 -34.53 -55.51
CA GLY A 150 5.37 -35.29 -55.56
C GLY A 150 5.37 -36.59 -54.76
N LYS A 151 6.40 -36.83 -53.92
CA LYS A 151 6.43 -37.99 -53.02
C LYS A 151 5.73 -37.67 -51.69
N PHE A 152 5.21 -38.72 -51.07
CA PHE A 152 4.56 -38.66 -49.77
C PHE A 152 5.33 -39.48 -48.72
N LEU A 153 5.52 -38.90 -47.53
CA LEU A 153 6.05 -39.61 -46.36
C LEU A 153 4.97 -39.70 -45.29
N ALA A 154 4.55 -40.92 -44.97
CA ALA A 154 3.59 -41.18 -43.91
C ALA A 154 4.15 -40.79 -42.53
N ILE A 155 3.34 -40.11 -41.72
CA ILE A 155 3.65 -39.80 -40.32
C ILE A 155 2.88 -40.82 -39.45
N ASP A 156 3.60 -41.74 -38.81
CA ASP A 156 3.05 -42.66 -37.79
C ASP A 156 3.39 -42.12 -36.40
N SER A 157 2.51 -41.29 -35.83
CA SER A 157 2.74 -40.69 -34.51
C SER A 157 2.12 -41.55 -33.41
N LYS A 158 2.88 -42.52 -32.88
CA LYS A 158 2.51 -43.19 -31.63
C LYS A 158 3.14 -42.46 -30.45
N ILE A 159 2.34 -41.65 -29.75
CA ILE A 159 2.79 -41.01 -28.50
C ILE A 159 2.61 -42.03 -27.37
N VAL A 160 3.71 -42.51 -26.80
CA VAL A 160 3.70 -43.42 -25.63
C VAL A 160 4.00 -42.62 -24.37
N ALA A 161 3.15 -42.72 -23.35
CA ALA A 161 3.47 -42.20 -22.02
C ALA A 161 4.61 -43.04 -21.43
N THR A 162 5.58 -42.39 -20.77
CA THR A 162 6.66 -43.10 -20.07
C THR A 162 6.13 -43.71 -18.77
N LYS A 163 6.65 -44.89 -18.38
CA LYS A 163 6.22 -45.61 -17.15
C LYS A 163 6.31 -44.77 -15.88
N GLU A 164 7.25 -43.82 -15.83
CA GLU A 164 7.41 -42.88 -14.71
C GLU A 164 6.22 -41.92 -14.59
N VAL A 165 5.66 -41.50 -15.73
CA VAL A 165 4.41 -40.73 -15.78
C VAL A 165 3.26 -41.62 -15.33
N GLU A 166 3.17 -42.87 -15.79
CA GLU A 166 2.11 -43.81 -15.35
C GLU A 166 2.12 -44.04 -13.82
N ALA A 167 3.28 -44.25 -13.20
CA ALA A 167 3.41 -44.49 -11.75
C ALA A 167 3.09 -43.27 -10.87
N LEU A 168 3.33 -42.05 -11.37
CA LEU A 168 2.95 -40.81 -10.67
C LEU A 168 1.43 -40.59 -10.62
N PHE A 169 0.67 -41.28 -11.47
CA PHE A 169 -0.77 -41.06 -11.67
C PHE A 169 -1.64 -42.31 -11.46
N ASP A 170 -1.07 -43.42 -10.96
CA ASP A 170 -1.80 -44.63 -10.59
C ASP A 170 -2.58 -44.42 -9.28
N GLU A 171 -3.91 -44.50 -9.32
CA GLU A 171 -4.82 -44.27 -8.18
C GLU A 171 -4.64 -45.29 -7.05
N GLU A 172 -4.04 -46.46 -7.32
CA GLU A 172 -3.69 -47.45 -6.29
C GLU A 172 -2.35 -47.14 -5.59
N THR A 173 -1.59 -46.18 -6.11
CA THR A 173 -0.30 -45.78 -5.52
C THR A 173 -0.51 -44.70 -4.45
N SER A 174 -0.23 -45.09 -3.20
CA SER A 174 -0.23 -44.22 -2.02
C SER A 174 0.58 -42.93 -2.24
N ASP A 175 0.12 -41.81 -1.67
CA ASP A 175 0.77 -40.50 -1.76
C ASP A 175 2.26 -40.53 -1.33
N ASP A 176 2.62 -41.46 -0.44
CA ASP A 176 3.98 -41.63 0.08
C ASP A 176 4.93 -42.27 -0.96
N ASP A 177 4.41 -43.09 -1.86
CA ASP A 177 5.16 -43.68 -2.97
C ASP A 177 5.26 -42.72 -4.16
N ARG A 178 4.23 -41.89 -4.40
CA ARG A 178 4.28 -40.79 -5.38
C ARG A 178 5.38 -39.77 -5.06
N ALA A 179 5.72 -39.58 -3.79
CA ALA A 179 6.78 -38.67 -3.36
C ALA A 179 8.20 -39.17 -3.73
N LYS A 180 8.41 -40.48 -3.82
CA LYS A 180 9.72 -41.08 -4.16
C LYS A 180 10.10 -40.87 -5.62
N HIS A 181 9.11 -40.76 -6.52
CA HIS A 181 9.30 -40.55 -7.95
C HIS A 181 9.43 -39.07 -8.37
N ARG A 182 9.34 -38.12 -7.42
CA ARG A 182 9.48 -36.67 -7.66
C ARG A 182 10.91 -36.12 -7.50
N LYS A 183 11.90 -36.98 -7.19
CA LYS A 183 13.32 -36.62 -7.14
C LYS A 183 13.99 -36.93 -8.47
#